data_AF-A0A2N2IZF5-F1
#
_entry.id   AF-A0A2N2IZF5-F1
#
_cell.length_a   1.000
_cell.length_b   1.000
_cell.length_c   1.000
_cell.angle_alpha   90.00
_cell.angle_beta   90.00
_cell.angle_gamma   90.00
#
_symmetry.space_group_name_H-M   'P 1'
#
loop_
_entity.id
_entity.type
_entity.pdbx_description
1 polymer ?
#
loop_
_entity_poly.entity_id
_entity_poly.type
_entity_poly.pdbx_seq_one_letter_code
_entity_poly.pdbx_strand_id
1 'polypeptide(L)' 'MWQKIIYLAAAGACGTVARYALSGLVQRVAGSGFPWGTVSVNGLGCLLFGAI' A
#
# COMPACT_ATOMS: atom_id res chain seq x y z
N MET A 1 9.74 -21.99 11.20
CA MET A 1 10.07 -20.59 11.59
C MET A 1 10.53 -19.76 10.39
N TRP A 2 11.57 -20.20 9.66
CA TRP A 2 12.11 -19.45 8.51
C TRP A 2 11.10 -19.18 7.39
N GLN A 3 10.24 -20.15 7.06
CA GLN A 3 9.18 -19.99 6.06
C GLN A 3 8.25 -18.81 6.36
N LYS A 4 7.85 -18.62 7.63
CA LYS A 4 6.97 -17.50 8.03
C LYS A 4 7.64 -16.14 7.80
N ILE A 5 8.94 -16.06 8.08
CA ILE A 5 9.73 -14.84 7.88
C ILE A 5 9.82 -14.51 6.39
N ILE A 6 10.04 -15.51 5.54
CA ILE A 6 10.09 -15.32 4.08
C ILE A 6 8.75 -14.78 3.56
N TYR A 7 7.62 -15.35 3.98
CA TYR A 7 6.30 -14.85 3.59
C TYR A 7 6.05 -13.43 4.08
N LEU A 8 6.41 -13.12 5.32
CA LEU A 8 6.26 -11.78 5.88
C LEU A 8 7.12 -10.76 5.12
N ALA A 9 8.37 -11.11 4.81
CA ALA A 9 9.28 -10.27 4.05
C ALA A 9 8.77 -10.04 2.62
N ALA A 10 8.29 -11.09 1.95
CA ALA A 10 7.73 -10.98 0.60
C ALA A 10 6.48 -10.10 0.58
N ALA A 11 5.53 -10.35 1.48
CA ALA A 11 4.31 -9.54 1.59
C ALA A 11 4.63 -8.08 1.95
N GLY A 12 5.57 -7.85 2.88
CA GLY A 12 6.02 -6.51 3.26
C GLY A 12 6.71 -5.76 2.13
N ALA A 13 7.57 -6.43 1.35
CA ALA A 13 8.21 -5.85 0.17
C ALA A 13 7.18 -5.47 -0.89
N CYS A 14 6.25 -6.39 -1.23
CA CYS A 14 5.16 -6.12 -2.16
C CYS A 14 4.28 -4.95 -1.69
N GLY A 15 3.89 -4.94 -0.42
CA GLY A 15 3.08 -3.86 0.16
C GLY A 15 3.78 -2.50 0.13
N THR A 16 5.09 -2.47 0.38
CA THR A 16 5.89 -1.24 0.32
C THR A 16 5.95 -0.68 -1.09
N VAL A 17 6.23 -1.51 -2.09
CA VAL A 17 6.27 -1.11 -3.50
C VAL A 17 4.89 -0.64 -3.96
N ALA A 18 3.83 -1.37 -3.62
CA ALA A 18 2.45 -0.99 -3.96
C ALA A 18 2.07 0.37 -3.35
N ARG A 19 2.42 0.61 -2.07
CA ARG A 19 2.17 1.88 -1.39
C ARG A 19 2.89 3.03 -2.08
N TYR A 20 4.15 2.85 -2.45
CA TYR A 20 4.94 3.87 -3.13
C TYR A 20 4.36 4.21 -4.51
N ALA A 21 4.08 3.19 -5.33
CA ALA A 21 3.53 3.36 -6.66
C ALA A 21 2.16 4.04 -6.64
N LEU A 22 1.25 3.57 -5.79
CA LEU A 22 -0.10 4.11 -5.68
C LEU A 22 -0.10 5.54 -5.12
N SER A 23 0.71 5.83 -4.09
CA SER A 23 0.83 7.19 -3.56
C SER A 23 1.34 8.16 -4.65
N GLY A 24 2.36 7.75 -5.42
CA GLY A 24 2.89 8.54 -6.52
C GLY A 24 1.87 8.77 -7.65
N LEU A 25 1.09 7.74 -8.01
CA LEU A 25 0.03 7.85 -9.01
C LEU A 25 -1.06 8.82 -8.56
N VAL A 26 -1.55 8.67 -7.32
CA VAL A 26 -2.60 9.52 -6.77
C VAL A 26 -2.12 10.95 -6.63
N GLN A 27 -0.88 11.17 -6.22
CA GLN A 27 -0.32 12.53 -6.13
C GLN A 27 -0.22 13.23 -7.49
N ARG A 28 0.02 12.49 -8.58
CA ARG A 28 0.00 13.05 -9.94
C ARG A 28 -1.40 13.44 -10.40
N VAL A 29 -2.43 12.70 -9.98
CA VAL A 29 -3.81 12.92 -10.43
C VAL A 29 -4.55 13.93 -9.55
N ALA A 30 -4.42 13.82 -8.23
CA ALA A 30 -5.17 14.62 -7.26
C ALA A 30 -4.42 15.86 -6.75
N GLY A 31 -3.16 16.06 -7.17
CA GLY A 31 -2.32 17.18 -6.76
C GLY A 31 -1.80 17.07 -5.32
N SER A 32 -1.19 18.17 -4.83
CA SER A 32 -0.51 18.22 -3.52
C SER A 32 -1.29 18.95 -2.42
N GLY A 33 -2.53 19.39 -2.67
CA GLY A 33 -3.32 20.16 -1.69
C GLY A 33 -3.82 19.33 -0.49
N PHE A 34 -3.84 18.01 -0.61
CA PHE A 34 -4.25 17.08 0.45
C PHE A 34 -3.52 15.74 0.25
N PRO A 35 -3.22 14.97 1.32
CA PRO A 35 -2.50 13.68 1.23
C PRO A 35 -3.39 12.55 0.69
N TRP A 36 -3.95 12.74 -0.51
CA TRP A 36 -4.79 11.77 -1.21
C TRP A 36 -4.10 10.42 -1.36
N GLY A 37 -2.80 10.41 -1.68
CA GLY A 37 -2.02 9.17 -1.78
C GLY A 37 -2.07 8.35 -0.50
N THR A 38 -1.90 8.98 0.67
CA THR A 38 -1.98 8.31 1.97
C THR A 38 -3.39 7.78 2.27
N VAL A 39 -4.43 8.53 1.94
CA VAL A 39 -5.82 8.06 2.14
C VAL A 39 -6.13 6.88 1.22
N SER A 40 -5.75 6.95 -0.05
CA SER A 40 -5.98 5.88 -1.02
C SER A 40 -5.29 4.57 -0.66
N VAL A 41 -4.00 4.61 -0.27
CA VAL A 41 -3.28 3.38 0.11
C VAL A 41 -3.85 2.73 1.37
N ASN A 42 -4.26 3.52 2.36
CA ASN A 42 -4.86 2.98 3.59
C ASN A 42 -6.27 2.45 3.34
N GLY A 43 -7.11 3.21 2.62
CA GLY A 43 -8.47 2.79 2.30
C GLY A 43 -8.50 1.50 1.49
N LEU A 44 -7.68 1.39 0.45
CA LEU A 44 -7.55 0.16 -0.33
C LEU A 44 -6.95 -0.98 0.47
N GLY A 45 -5.94 -0.71 1.30
CA GLY A 45 -5.35 -1.71 2.19
C GLY A 45 -6.39 -2.31 3.13
N CYS A 46 -7.13 -1.47 3.87
CA CYS A 46 -8.18 -1.91 4.78
C CYS A 46 -9.30 -2.69 4.07
N LEU A 47 -9.71 -2.26 2.88
CA LEU A 47 -10.73 -2.96 2.09
C LEU A 47 -10.26 -4.36 1.67
N LEU A 48 -9.03 -4.47 1.16
CA LEU A 48 -8.46 -5.76 0.76
C LEU A 48 -8.25 -6.70 1.94
N PHE A 49 -7.77 -6.17 3.07
CA PHE A 49 -7.64 -6.97 4.30
C PHE A 49 -9.00 -7.39 4.87
N GLY A 50 -10.04 -6.57 4.74
CA GLY A 50 -11.40 -6.95 5.18
C GLY A 50 -12.10 -7.96 4.26
N ALA A 51 -11.58 -8.18 3.05
CA ALA A 51 -12.13 -9.14 2.09
C ALA A 51 -11.62 -10.58 2.29
N ILE A 52 -10.64 -10.79 3.18
CA ILE A 52 -9.99 -12.08 3.47
C ILE A 52 -10.18 -12.38 4.95
#